data_AF-A0A1R0XIG1-F1
#
_entry.id   AF-A0A1R0XIG1-F1
#
_cell.length_a   1.000
_cell.length_b   1.000
_cell.length_c   1.000
_cell.angle_alpha   90.00
_cell.angle_beta   90.00
_cell.angle_gamma   90.00
#
_symmetry.space_group_name_H-M   'P 1'
#
loop_
_entity.id
_entity.type
_entity.pdbx_description
1 polymer ?
#
loop_
_entity_poly.entity_id
_entity_poly.type
_entity_poly.pdbx_seq_one_letter_code
_entity_poly.pdbx_strand_id
1 'polypeptide(L)'
;MFNLLWGVLFVIVNFAFFLLCYRLFGKNGMYAWVGIATVIANIQVAKTIAMPFDIVMTLGNTMYVTLYMTSDLLNEKYGRAEARKAVWFGFFTLLMTTVIMQMVLVFKPQETDIAQSSLETIFGLMPRLALGSLTAYFISQFLDVRLYAWIRKYYSTSSQLWIRSNGSTMVSSFVDTLIFCTIAFAGLYNWSVWLEILLTTYLAKFLLTAVSTPILYIARTFTFAEDGIPSSVQKKE
;
A
#
# COMPACT_ATOMS: atom_id res chain seq x y z
N MET A 1 -5.76 -22.69 12.12
CA MET A 1 -4.69 -22.94 11.12
C MET A 1 -5.09 -22.56 9.69
N PHE A 2 -6.36 -22.75 9.27
CA PHE A 2 -6.83 -22.41 7.92
C PHE A 2 -6.47 -20.97 7.48
N ASN A 3 -6.80 -19.95 8.27
CA ASN A 3 -6.53 -18.55 7.93
C ASN A 3 -5.03 -18.24 7.78
N LEU A 4 -4.15 -18.93 8.52
CA LEU A 4 -2.71 -18.71 8.40
C LEU A 4 -2.16 -19.31 7.10
N LEU A 5 -2.47 -20.57 6.81
CA LEU A 5 -2.04 -21.23 5.56
C LEU A 5 -2.65 -20.55 4.33
N TRP A 6 -3.94 -20.21 4.40
CA TRP A 6 -4.63 -19.49 3.34
C TRP A 6 -4.07 -18.06 3.18
N GLY A 7 -3.71 -17.40 4.28
CA GLY A 7 -3.04 -16.10 4.27
C GLY A 7 -1.67 -16.16 3.58
N VAL A 8 -0.86 -17.19 3.84
CA VAL A 8 0.42 -17.40 3.15
C VAL A 8 0.20 -17.63 1.66
N LEU A 9 -0.73 -18.51 1.28
CA LEU A 9 -1.08 -18.73 -0.13
C LEU A 9 -1.57 -17.44 -0.79
N PHE A 10 -2.42 -16.67 -0.11
CA PHE A 10 -2.91 -15.38 -0.58
C PHE A 10 -1.76 -14.41 -0.86
N VAL A 11 -0.77 -14.31 0.03
CA VAL A 11 0.44 -13.49 -0.20
C VAL A 11 1.20 -13.95 -1.43
N ILE A 12 1.44 -15.25 -1.56
CA ILE A 12 2.16 -15.83 -2.71
C ILE A 12 1.43 -15.51 -4.02
N VAL A 13 0.10 -15.70 -4.07
CA VAL A 13 -0.70 -15.42 -5.27
C VAL A 13 -0.64 -13.94 -5.66
N ASN A 14 -0.74 -13.02 -4.70
CA ASN A 14 -0.63 -11.60 -4.98
C ASN A 14 0.75 -11.22 -5.54
N PHE A 15 1.82 -11.77 -4.98
CA PHE A 15 3.18 -11.52 -5.46
C PHE A 15 3.43 -12.17 -6.83
N ALA A 16 2.86 -13.35 -7.09
CA ALA A 16 2.91 -13.99 -8.39
C ALA A 16 2.20 -13.16 -9.46
N PHE A 17 1.00 -12.63 -9.17
CA PHE A 17 0.29 -11.75 -10.08
C PHE A 17 1.01 -10.42 -10.30
N PHE A 18 1.60 -9.84 -9.27
CA PHE A 18 2.44 -8.65 -9.39
C PHE A 18 3.61 -8.89 -10.37
N LEU A 19 4.36 -9.98 -10.16
CA LEU A 19 5.47 -10.36 -11.04
C LEU A 19 5.01 -10.65 -12.47
N LEU A 20 3.88 -11.36 -12.63
CA LEU A 20 3.32 -11.68 -13.94
C LEU A 20 2.88 -10.41 -14.68
N CYS A 21 2.19 -9.50 -13.99
CA CYS A 21 1.78 -8.22 -14.54
C CYS A 21 3.00 -7.42 -15.02
N TYR A 22 4.05 -7.37 -14.20
CA TYR A 22 5.29 -6.72 -14.60
C TYR A 22 5.95 -7.40 -15.80
N ARG A 23 6.09 -8.72 -15.76
CA ARG A 23 6.73 -9.49 -16.83
C ARG A 23 6.05 -9.34 -18.18
N LEU A 24 4.71 -9.27 -18.20
CA LEU A 24 3.94 -9.20 -19.44
C LEU A 24 3.81 -7.78 -19.98
N PHE A 25 3.71 -6.77 -19.11
CA PHE A 25 3.32 -5.41 -19.50
C PHE A 25 4.34 -4.32 -19.12
N GLY A 26 5.47 -4.69 -18.52
CA GLY A 26 6.57 -3.78 -18.17
C GLY A 26 6.12 -2.60 -17.32
N LYS A 27 6.62 -1.41 -17.65
CA LYS A 27 6.30 -0.16 -16.95
C LYS A 27 4.81 0.17 -16.95
N ASN A 28 4.13 0.00 -18.08
CA ASN A 28 2.69 0.26 -18.20
C ASN A 28 1.87 -0.70 -17.31
N GLY A 29 2.33 -1.95 -17.19
CA GLY A 29 1.80 -2.92 -16.25
C GLY A 29 1.82 -2.43 -14.81
N MET A 30 2.89 -1.75 -14.39
CA MET A 30 3.02 -1.19 -13.05
C MET A 30 2.04 -0.06 -12.78
N TYR A 31 1.77 0.81 -13.75
CA TYR A 31 0.73 1.82 -13.62
C TYR A 31 -0.67 1.19 -13.50
N ALA A 32 -0.97 0.19 -14.34
CA ALA A 32 -2.23 -0.55 -14.26
C ALA A 32 -2.36 -1.29 -12.92
N TRP A 33 -1.28 -1.91 -12.45
CA TRP A 33 -1.21 -2.60 -11.17
C TRP A 33 -1.52 -1.65 -10.03
N VAL A 34 -0.94 -0.46 -10.01
CA VAL A 34 -1.23 0.54 -8.98
C VAL A 34 -2.72 0.88 -8.93
N GLY A 35 -3.35 1.15 -10.08
CA GLY A 35 -4.78 1.44 -10.11
C GLY A 35 -5.63 0.30 -9.54
N ILE A 36 -5.41 -0.92 -10.02
CA ILE A 36 -6.14 -2.12 -9.57
C ILE A 36 -5.87 -2.40 -8.09
N ALA A 37 -4.60 -2.39 -7.68
CA ALA A 37 -4.20 -2.69 -6.32
C ALA A 37 -4.73 -1.66 -5.32
N THR A 38 -4.81 -0.39 -5.69
CA THR A 38 -5.43 0.64 -4.85
C THR A 38 -6.92 0.36 -4.62
N VAL A 39 -7.69 0.03 -5.66
CA VAL A 39 -9.12 -0.26 -5.51
C VAL A 39 -9.34 -1.54 -4.70
N ILE A 40 -8.62 -2.61 -5.05
CA ILE A 40 -8.74 -3.90 -4.37
C ILE A 40 -8.32 -3.80 -2.91
N ALA A 41 -7.25 -3.08 -2.59
CA ALA A 41 -6.81 -2.88 -1.20
C ALA A 41 -7.93 -2.21 -0.39
N ASN A 42 -8.57 -1.16 -0.90
CA ASN A 42 -9.65 -0.47 -0.19
C ASN A 42 -10.87 -1.37 0.05
N ILE A 43 -11.24 -2.21 -0.92
CA ILE A 43 -12.31 -3.19 -0.75
C ILE A 43 -11.94 -4.24 0.30
N GLN A 44 -10.71 -4.76 0.24
CA GLN A 44 -10.25 -5.79 1.17
C GLN A 44 -10.18 -5.28 2.62
N VAL A 45 -9.83 -4.01 2.83
CA VAL A 45 -9.71 -3.39 4.16
C VAL A 45 -11.02 -3.42 4.95
N ALA A 46 -12.16 -3.44 4.26
CA ALA A 46 -13.46 -3.59 4.90
C ALA A 46 -13.68 -4.98 5.53
N LYS A 47 -12.88 -5.99 5.17
CA LYS A 47 -12.99 -7.35 5.69
C LYS A 47 -11.92 -7.62 6.75
N THR A 48 -12.37 -7.96 7.96
CA THR A 48 -11.52 -8.45 9.05
C THR A 48 -11.49 -9.98 9.10
N ILE A 49 -10.40 -10.53 9.62
CA ILE A 49 -10.22 -11.95 9.88
C ILE A 49 -9.64 -12.17 11.28
N ALA A 50 -9.97 -13.33 11.86
CA ALA A 50 -9.35 -13.81 13.09
C ALA A 50 -8.08 -14.61 12.77
N MET A 51 -6.94 -14.14 13.29
CA MET A 51 -5.66 -14.84 13.25
C MET A 51 -5.53 -15.77 14.46
N PRO A 52 -4.49 -16.63 14.56
CA PRO A 52 -4.25 -17.41 15.76
C PRO A 52 -4.27 -16.54 17.03
N PHE A 53 -4.83 -17.07 18.12
CA PHE A 53 -5.09 -16.34 19.37
C PHE A 53 -6.18 -15.26 19.28
N ASP A 54 -7.11 -15.39 18.32
CA ASP A 54 -8.24 -14.47 18.09
C ASP A 54 -7.87 -13.01 17.81
N ILE A 55 -6.61 -12.78 17.41
CA ILE A 55 -6.10 -11.47 17.04
C ILE A 55 -6.82 -11.02 15.75
N VAL A 56 -7.46 -9.85 15.79
CA VAL A 56 -8.17 -9.29 14.64
C VAL A 56 -7.22 -8.55 13.69
N MET A 57 -7.30 -8.87 12.40
CA MET A 57 -6.53 -8.22 11.34
C MET A 57 -7.43 -7.88 10.15
N THR A 58 -7.17 -6.76 9.48
CA THR A 58 -7.81 -6.39 8.21
C THR A 58 -7.12 -7.05 7.01
N LEU A 59 -7.89 -7.39 5.98
CA LEU A 59 -7.33 -7.81 4.70
C LEU A 59 -6.97 -6.57 3.86
N GLY A 60 -5.92 -6.62 3.04
CA GLY A 60 -5.47 -5.48 2.23
C GLY A 60 -4.02 -5.04 2.48
N ASN A 61 -3.43 -5.45 3.60
CA ASN A 61 -2.02 -5.24 3.90
C ASN A 61 -1.09 -5.77 2.79
N THR A 62 -1.41 -6.95 2.24
CA THR A 62 -0.67 -7.55 1.11
C THR A 62 -0.72 -6.67 -0.14
N MET A 63 -1.91 -6.20 -0.53
CA MET A 63 -2.06 -5.32 -1.69
C MET A 63 -1.31 -4.01 -1.49
N TYR A 64 -1.37 -3.45 -0.28
CA TYR A 64 -0.63 -2.25 0.08
C TYR A 64 0.88 -2.43 -0.05
N VAL A 65 1.42 -3.59 0.35
CA VAL A 65 2.84 -3.92 0.12
C VAL A 65 3.17 -3.98 -1.37
N THR A 66 2.30 -4.55 -2.22
CA THR A 66 2.55 -4.52 -3.67
C THR A 66 2.55 -3.11 -4.26
N LEU A 67 1.80 -2.16 -3.69
CA LEU A 67 1.85 -0.75 -4.10
C LEU A 67 3.22 -0.13 -3.81
N TYR A 68 3.78 -0.36 -2.62
CA TYR A 68 5.14 0.09 -2.29
C TYR A 68 6.20 -0.57 -3.16
N MET A 69 6.10 -1.89 -3.37
CA MET A 69 6.98 -2.59 -4.28
C MET A 69 6.93 -1.99 -5.69
N THR A 70 5.74 -1.58 -6.14
CA THR A 70 5.59 -0.93 -7.44
C THR A 70 6.31 0.42 -7.47
N SER A 71 6.12 1.27 -6.47
CA SER A 71 6.82 2.56 -6.40
C SER A 71 8.33 2.39 -6.31
N ASP A 72 8.82 1.40 -5.55
CA ASP A 72 10.24 1.13 -5.38
C ASP A 72 10.85 0.60 -6.68
N LEU A 73 10.19 -0.35 -7.34
CA LEU A 73 10.60 -0.89 -8.63
C LEU A 73 10.66 0.22 -9.70
N LEU A 74 9.65 1.08 -9.74
CA LEU A 74 9.61 2.19 -10.68
C LEU A 74 10.70 3.22 -10.39
N ASN A 75 10.96 3.52 -9.11
CA ASN A 75 12.00 4.44 -8.70
C ASN A 75 13.39 3.93 -9.09
N GLU A 76 13.65 2.64 -8.85
CA GLU A 76 14.93 2.00 -9.12
C GLU A 76 15.22 1.91 -10.63
N LYS A 77 14.22 1.51 -11.45
CA LYS A 77 14.41 1.30 -12.89
C LYS A 77 14.19 2.52 -13.77
N TYR A 78 13.20 3.34 -13.44
CA TYR A 78 12.76 4.46 -14.28
C TYR A 78 12.87 5.82 -13.58
N GLY A 79 13.35 5.85 -12.33
CA GLY A 79 13.65 7.06 -11.58
C GLY A 79 12.48 7.61 -10.76
N ARG A 80 12.81 8.60 -9.92
CA ARG A 80 11.90 9.22 -8.95
C ARG A 80 10.65 9.84 -9.56
N ALA A 81 10.74 10.32 -10.80
CA ALA A 81 9.61 10.95 -11.49
C ALA A 81 8.49 9.93 -11.76
N GLU A 82 8.85 8.74 -12.24
CA GLU A 82 7.89 7.67 -12.53
C GLU A 82 7.29 7.09 -11.25
N ALA A 83 8.10 6.89 -10.21
CA ALA A 83 7.58 6.46 -8.90
C ALA A 83 6.58 7.46 -8.32
N ARG A 84 6.89 8.76 -8.37
CA ARG A 84 5.98 9.82 -7.92
C ARG A 84 4.69 9.82 -8.75
N LYS A 85 4.80 9.66 -10.06
CA LYS A 85 3.65 9.58 -10.96
C LYS A 85 2.76 8.39 -10.61
N ALA A 86 3.35 7.23 -10.29
CA ALA A 86 2.61 6.05 -9.86
C ALA A 86 1.85 6.29 -8.54
N VAL A 87 2.49 6.92 -7.54
CA VAL A 87 1.81 7.28 -6.28
C VAL A 87 0.62 8.21 -6.52
N TRP A 88 0.79 9.26 -7.33
CA TRP A 88 -0.31 10.15 -7.69
C TRP A 88 -1.39 9.46 -8.51
N PHE A 89 -1.02 8.53 -9.37
CA PHE A 89 -1.97 7.72 -10.13
C PHE A 89 -2.82 6.83 -9.20
N GLY A 90 -2.21 6.26 -8.15
CA GLY A 90 -2.93 5.55 -7.09
C GLY A 90 -3.92 6.46 -6.36
N PHE A 91 -3.48 7.64 -5.91
CA PHE A 91 -4.39 8.60 -5.25
C PHE A 91 -5.51 9.07 -6.16
N PHE A 92 -5.22 9.33 -7.43
CA PHE A 92 -6.23 9.66 -8.42
C PHE A 92 -7.25 8.53 -8.59
N THR A 93 -6.78 7.28 -8.71
CA THR A 93 -7.66 6.11 -8.86
C THR A 93 -8.53 5.90 -7.61
N LEU A 94 -7.95 6.10 -6.42
CA LEU A 94 -8.68 6.07 -5.15
C LEU A 94 -9.81 7.10 -5.14
N LEU A 95 -9.49 8.37 -5.36
CA LEU A 95 -10.46 9.46 -5.34
C LEU A 95 -11.54 9.28 -6.41
N MET A 96 -11.12 8.93 -7.63
CA MET A 96 -12.02 8.67 -8.75
C MET A 96 -13.01 7.54 -8.41
N THR A 97 -12.50 6.41 -7.90
CA THR A 97 -13.36 5.27 -7.53
C THR A 97 -14.29 5.64 -6.37
N THR A 98 -13.79 6.35 -5.36
CA THR A 98 -14.62 6.85 -4.26
C THR A 98 -15.76 7.72 -4.79
N VAL A 99 -15.47 8.74 -5.61
CA VAL A 99 -16.49 9.67 -6.11
C VAL A 99 -17.53 8.94 -6.97
N ILE A 100 -17.09 8.12 -7.94
CA ILE A 100 -18.00 7.37 -8.82
C ILE A 100 -18.90 6.45 -7.99
N MET A 101 -18.33 5.70 -7.05
CA MET A 101 -19.13 4.76 -6.26
C MET A 101 -20.06 5.47 -5.27
N GLN A 102 -19.67 6.61 -4.69
CA GLN A 102 -20.60 7.41 -3.89
C GLN A 102 -21.77 7.91 -4.72
N MET A 103 -21.56 8.29 -5.98
CA MET A 103 -22.66 8.66 -6.88
C MET A 103 -23.57 7.46 -7.16
N VAL A 104 -23.00 6.26 -7.36
CA VAL A 104 -23.78 5.02 -7.55
C VAL A 104 -24.71 4.76 -6.37
N LEU A 105 -24.23 4.91 -5.13
CA LEU A 105 -25.03 4.64 -3.93
C LEU A 105 -26.24 5.58 -3.75
N VAL A 106 -26.26 6.75 -4.41
CA VAL A 106 -27.37 7.72 -4.32
C VAL A 106 -28.53 7.37 -5.24
N PHE A 107 -28.33 6.54 -6.26
CA PHE A 107 -29.43 6.12 -7.12
C PHE A 107 -30.45 5.30 -6.33
N LYS A 108 -31.74 5.56 -6.58
CA LYS A 108 -32.81 4.78 -5.97
C LYS A 108 -32.77 3.36 -6.54
N PRO A 109 -32.60 2.31 -5.71
CA PRO A 109 -32.65 0.95 -6.19
C PRO A 109 -34.05 0.63 -6.71
N GLN A 110 -34.12 -0.26 -7.70
CA GLN A 110 -35.38 -0.82 -8.16
C GLN A 110 -35.86 -1.90 -7.18
N GLU A 111 -37.15 -2.22 -7.16
CA GLU A 111 -37.78 -3.14 -6.19
C GLU A 111 -37.15 -4.55 -6.10
N THR A 112 -36.56 -5.04 -7.20
CA THR A 112 -35.91 -6.36 -7.30
C THR A 112 -34.39 -6.28 -7.22
N ASP A 113 -33.83 -5.11 -6.89
CA ASP A 113 -32.39 -4.96 -6.74
C ASP A 113 -31.84 -5.86 -5.62
N ILE A 114 -30.68 -6.45 -5.90
CA ILE A 114 -29.95 -7.33 -4.98
C ILE A 114 -28.60 -6.75 -4.54
N ALA A 115 -28.18 -5.61 -5.10
CA ALA A 115 -26.81 -5.13 -5.00
C ALA A 115 -26.63 -3.98 -4.00
N GLN A 116 -27.64 -3.11 -3.81
CA GLN A 116 -27.54 -1.85 -3.07
C GLN A 116 -26.95 -2.04 -1.67
N SER A 117 -27.48 -2.97 -0.87
CA SER A 117 -27.02 -3.21 0.50
C SER A 117 -25.56 -3.67 0.57
N SER A 118 -25.14 -4.51 -0.38
CA SER A 118 -23.76 -4.98 -0.48
C SER A 118 -22.82 -3.86 -0.92
N LEU A 119 -23.26 -3.02 -1.87
CA LEU A 119 -22.51 -1.87 -2.33
C LEU A 119 -22.35 -0.82 -1.22
N GLU A 120 -23.40 -0.53 -0.45
CA GLU A 120 -23.34 0.39 0.69
C GLU A 120 -22.36 -0.11 1.76
N THR A 121 -22.34 -1.41 2.03
CA THR A 121 -21.42 -2.01 2.99
C THR A 121 -19.95 -1.84 2.59
N ILE A 122 -19.63 -2.08 1.31
CA ILE A 122 -18.25 -2.04 0.80
C ILE A 122 -17.82 -0.60 0.51
N PHE A 123 -18.62 0.13 -0.26
CA PHE A 123 -18.26 1.43 -0.80
C PHE A 123 -18.66 2.60 0.10
N GLY A 124 -19.59 2.40 1.05
CA GLY A 124 -19.94 3.42 2.05
C GLY A 124 -18.78 3.75 3.01
N LEU A 125 -17.88 2.79 3.26
CA LEU A 125 -16.66 3.00 4.05
C LEU A 125 -15.55 3.71 3.24
N MET A 126 -15.60 3.63 1.91
CA MET A 126 -14.52 4.06 1.03
C MET A 126 -14.14 5.56 1.17
N PRO A 127 -15.07 6.52 1.38
CA PRO A 127 -14.70 7.92 1.66
C PRO A 127 -13.85 8.05 2.92
N ARG A 128 -14.15 7.29 3.97
CA ARG A 128 -13.37 7.30 5.21
C ARG A 128 -11.98 6.71 5.01
N LEU A 129 -11.88 5.60 4.26
CA LEU A 129 -10.58 5.01 3.91
C LEU A 129 -9.74 5.98 3.08
N ALA A 130 -10.35 6.62 2.07
CA ALA A 130 -9.67 7.58 1.21
C ALA A 130 -9.14 8.79 1.99
N LEU A 131 -9.98 9.39 2.85
CA LEU A 131 -9.58 10.50 3.72
C LEU A 131 -8.47 10.07 4.69
N GLY A 132 -8.58 8.86 5.26
CA GLY A 132 -7.57 8.28 6.14
C GLY A 132 -6.22 8.12 5.43
N SER A 133 -6.21 7.49 4.25
CA SER A 133 -4.98 7.25 3.48
C SER A 133 -4.31 8.55 3.02
N LEU A 134 -5.09 9.52 2.53
CA LEU A 134 -4.54 10.82 2.11
C LEU A 134 -3.93 11.59 3.29
N THR A 135 -4.68 11.69 4.39
CA THR A 135 -4.23 12.42 5.59
C THR A 135 -3.01 11.76 6.22
N ALA A 136 -3.04 10.42 6.37
CA ALA A 136 -1.93 9.64 6.87
C ALA A 136 -0.68 9.83 6.02
N TYR A 137 -0.80 9.73 4.69
CA TYR A 137 0.30 9.91 3.76
C TYR A 137 0.94 11.30 3.88
N PHE A 138 0.17 12.38 3.86
CA PHE A 138 0.75 13.73 3.92
C PHE A 138 1.47 13.99 5.24
N ILE A 139 0.87 13.60 6.37
CA ILE A 139 1.46 13.82 7.69
C ILE A 139 2.69 12.92 7.89
N SER A 140 2.60 11.64 7.50
CA SER A 140 3.70 10.69 7.66
C SER A 140 4.90 11.05 6.78
N GLN A 141 4.67 11.47 5.54
CA GLN A 141 5.75 11.93 4.65
C GLN A 141 6.46 13.16 5.20
N PHE A 142 5.70 14.14 5.70
CA PHE A 142 6.29 15.33 6.30
C PHE A 142 7.09 15.02 7.56
N LEU A 143 6.57 14.10 8.39
CA LEU A 143 7.27 13.62 9.58
C LEU A 143 8.54 12.85 9.21
N ASP A 144 8.50 11.98 8.21
CA ASP A 144 9.65 11.19 7.75
C ASP A 144 10.81 12.11 7.34
N VAL A 145 10.55 13.11 6.50
CA VAL A 145 11.58 14.06 6.04
C VAL A 145 12.19 14.83 7.23
N ARG A 146 11.36 15.28 8.17
CA ARG A 146 11.83 16.00 9.37
C ARG A 146 12.65 15.12 10.30
N LEU A 147 12.18 13.90 10.57
CA LEU A 147 12.88 12.93 11.41
C LEU A 147 14.19 12.52 10.77
N TYR A 148 14.21 12.24 9.48
CA TYR A 148 15.43 11.93 8.74
C TYR A 148 16.46 13.06 8.87
N ALA A 149 16.02 14.31 8.64
CA ALA A 149 16.89 15.48 8.77
C ALA A 149 17.39 15.68 10.20
N TRP A 150 16.55 15.41 11.21
CA TRP A 150 16.92 15.49 12.63
C TRP A 150 17.92 14.40 13.03
N ILE A 151 17.66 13.13 12.70
CA ILE A 151 18.56 12.00 12.98
C ILE A 151 19.91 12.20 12.27
N ARG A 152 19.89 12.72 11.04
CA ARG A 152 21.13 13.03 10.28
C ARG A 152 22.04 14.03 11.01
N LYS A 153 21.53 14.89 11.89
CA LYS A 153 22.37 15.80 12.70
C LYS A 153 23.26 15.04 13.69
N TYR A 154 22.79 13.90 14.20
CA TYR A 154 23.51 13.07 15.16
C TYR A 154 24.29 11.93 14.47
N TYR A 155 23.80 11.47 13.32
CA TYR A 155 24.34 10.34 12.57
C TYR A 155 24.64 10.76 11.12
N SER A 156 25.76 11.46 10.93
CA SER A 156 26.13 12.10 9.65
C SER A 156 26.92 11.18 8.70
N THR A 157 27.56 10.13 9.21
CA THR A 157 28.45 9.25 8.45
C THR A 157 27.69 8.34 7.49
N SER A 158 28.28 8.04 6.32
CA SER A 158 27.72 7.15 5.29
C SER A 158 27.37 5.75 5.80
N SER A 159 28.16 5.21 6.73
CA SER A 159 27.91 3.91 7.39
C SER A 159 26.69 3.91 8.30
N GLN A 160 26.16 5.08 8.68
CA GLN A 160 25.00 5.23 9.56
C GLN A 160 23.71 5.58 8.77
N LEU A 161 23.74 5.49 7.43
CA LEU A 161 22.56 5.68 6.57
C LEU A 161 21.37 4.81 7.03
N TRP A 162 21.64 3.58 7.45
CA TRP A 162 20.60 2.65 7.90
C TRP A 162 19.89 3.15 9.17
N ILE A 163 20.58 3.83 10.09
CA ILE A 163 20.00 4.37 11.33
C ILE A 163 19.00 5.46 11.00
N ARG A 164 19.40 6.43 10.16
CA ARG A 164 18.52 7.53 9.76
C ARG A 164 17.33 7.06 8.93
N SER A 165 17.55 6.12 8.01
CA SER A 165 16.49 5.60 7.14
C SER A 165 15.48 4.76 7.94
N ASN A 166 15.94 3.73 8.66
CA ASN A 166 15.02 2.86 9.40
C ASN A 166 14.37 3.61 10.57
N GLY A 167 15.13 4.47 11.27
CA GLY A 167 14.59 5.26 12.38
C GLY A 167 13.48 6.21 11.93
N SER A 168 13.67 6.96 10.83
CA SER A 168 12.61 7.85 10.32
C SER A 168 11.41 7.06 9.83
N THR A 169 11.64 5.99 9.06
CA THR A 169 10.60 5.16 8.45
C THR A 169 9.77 4.40 9.48
N MET A 170 10.37 3.88 10.56
CA MET A 170 9.63 3.19 11.61
C MET A 170 8.64 4.14 12.30
N VAL A 171 9.10 5.32 12.70
CA VAL A 171 8.26 6.30 13.39
C VAL A 171 7.21 6.89 12.45
N SER A 172 7.59 7.25 11.22
CA SER A 172 6.64 7.79 10.23
C SER A 172 5.58 6.77 9.83
N SER A 173 5.95 5.49 9.67
CA SER A 173 5.01 4.39 9.38
C SER A 173 4.07 4.10 10.55
N PHE A 174 4.53 4.24 11.80
CA PHE A 174 3.65 4.11 12.95
C PHE A 174 2.60 5.22 12.96
N VAL A 175 3.03 6.47 12.75
CA VAL A 175 2.13 7.63 12.68
C VAL A 175 1.17 7.53 11.49
N ASP A 176 1.64 7.06 10.33
CA ASP A 176 0.79 6.74 9.17
C ASP A 176 -0.33 5.77 9.56
N THR A 177 0.04 4.65 10.18
CA THR A 177 -0.92 3.61 10.57
C THR A 177 -1.88 4.11 11.65
N LEU A 178 -1.39 4.90 12.61
CA LEU A 178 -2.21 5.49 13.66
C LEU A 178 -3.26 6.46 13.11
N ILE A 179 -2.86 7.35 12.21
CA ILE A 179 -3.77 8.32 11.58
C ILE A 179 -4.79 7.57 10.71
N PHE A 180 -4.32 6.62 9.90
CA PHE A 180 -5.17 5.81 9.05
C PHE A 180 -6.21 5.05 9.87
N CYS A 181 -5.80 4.26 10.86
CA CYS A 181 -6.70 3.47 11.70
C CYS A 181 -7.68 4.35 12.48
N THR A 182 -7.24 5.52 12.95
CA THR A 182 -8.15 6.48 13.62
C THR A 182 -9.23 6.95 12.67
N ILE A 183 -8.89 7.46 11.49
CA ILE A 183 -9.88 8.02 10.55
C ILE A 183 -10.78 6.92 9.96
N ALA A 184 -10.16 5.82 9.52
CA ALA A 184 -10.84 4.70 8.89
C ALA A 184 -11.83 4.00 9.83
N PHE A 185 -11.44 3.80 11.10
CA PHE A 185 -12.12 2.84 11.97
C PHE A 185 -12.64 3.39 13.30
N ALA A 186 -12.36 4.66 13.65
CA ALA A 186 -12.92 5.23 14.88
C ALA A 186 -14.45 5.16 14.87
N GLY A 187 -15.03 4.69 15.98
CA GLY A 187 -16.47 4.51 16.14
C GLY A 187 -17.08 3.30 15.40
N LEU A 188 -16.30 2.53 14.63
CA LEU A 188 -16.75 1.28 14.01
C LEU A 188 -16.42 0.05 14.84
N TYR A 189 -15.22 0.02 15.42
CA TYR A 189 -14.76 -1.07 16.29
C TYR A 189 -14.62 -0.59 17.73
N ASN A 190 -14.77 -1.52 18.68
CA ASN A 190 -14.44 -1.26 20.07
C ASN A 190 -12.93 -1.01 20.26
N TRP A 191 -12.55 -0.44 21.39
CA TRP A 191 -11.16 -0.04 21.66
C TRP A 191 -10.15 -1.20 21.53
N SER A 192 -10.51 -2.39 22.03
CA SER A 192 -9.63 -3.57 21.96
C SER A 192 -9.38 -4.02 20.53
N VAL A 193 -10.44 -4.20 19.74
CA VAL A 193 -10.34 -4.60 18.32
C VAL A 193 -9.64 -3.53 17.50
N TRP A 194 -9.90 -2.25 17.78
CA TRP A 194 -9.21 -1.15 17.12
C TRP A 194 -7.70 -1.18 17.38
N LEU A 195 -7.27 -1.41 18.63
CA LEU A 195 -5.86 -1.56 18.99
C LEU A 195 -5.23 -2.78 18.32
N GLU A 196 -5.94 -3.91 18.25
CA GLU A 196 -5.47 -5.09 17.53
C GLU A 196 -5.27 -4.79 16.04
N ILE A 197 -6.22 -4.13 15.38
CA ILE A 197 -6.09 -3.72 13.98
C ILE A 197 -4.89 -2.79 13.79
N LEU A 198 -4.69 -1.81 14.68
CA LEU A 198 -3.56 -0.89 14.63
C LEU A 198 -2.22 -1.65 14.69
N LEU A 199 -2.06 -2.49 15.71
CA LEU A 199 -0.82 -3.24 15.95
C LEU A 199 -0.57 -4.28 14.86
N THR A 200 -1.61 -5.02 14.45
CA THR A 200 -1.48 -6.03 13.39
C THR A 200 -1.17 -5.40 12.05
N THR A 201 -1.82 -4.29 11.68
CA THR A 201 -1.52 -3.55 10.44
C THR A 201 -0.08 -3.05 10.45
N TYR A 202 0.37 -2.48 11.57
CA TYR A 202 1.74 -1.98 11.71
C TYR A 202 2.76 -3.13 11.61
N LEU A 203 2.57 -4.23 12.34
CA LEU A 203 3.46 -5.38 12.33
C LEU A 203 3.46 -6.12 10.98
N ALA A 204 2.27 -6.27 10.36
CA ALA A 204 2.12 -6.90 9.05
C ALA A 204 2.90 -6.13 7.97
N LYS A 205 2.95 -4.79 8.03
CA LYS A 205 3.79 -3.99 7.12
C LYS A 205 5.25 -4.44 7.19
N PHE A 206 5.86 -4.59 8.37
CA PHE A 206 7.26 -5.02 8.46
C PHE A 206 7.48 -6.44 7.95
N LEU A 207 6.61 -7.38 8.36
CA LEU A 207 6.73 -8.78 7.95
C LEU A 207 6.57 -8.92 6.44
N LEU A 208 5.54 -8.30 5.86
CA LEU A 208 5.28 -8.37 4.43
C LEU A 208 6.34 -7.63 3.62
N THR A 209 6.88 -6.51 4.11
CA THR A 209 8.00 -5.81 3.46
C THR A 209 9.25 -6.68 3.44
N ALA A 210 9.55 -7.39 4.53
CA ALA A 210 10.67 -8.35 4.56
C ALA A 210 10.49 -9.45 3.50
N VAL A 211 9.29 -10.02 3.36
CA VAL A 211 8.98 -11.03 2.33
C VAL A 211 8.96 -10.43 0.92
N SER A 212 8.58 -9.17 0.76
CA SER A 212 8.53 -8.49 -0.53
C SER A 212 9.91 -8.25 -1.16
N THR A 213 10.93 -8.12 -0.32
CA THR A 213 12.30 -7.80 -0.74
C THR A 213 12.84 -8.80 -1.78
N PRO A 214 12.86 -10.14 -1.55
CA PRO A 214 13.30 -11.10 -2.56
C PRO A 214 12.47 -11.05 -3.85
N ILE A 215 11.17 -10.77 -3.76
CA ILE A 215 10.29 -10.66 -4.93
C ILE A 215 10.67 -9.44 -5.78
N LEU A 216 11.04 -8.32 -5.14
CA LEU A 216 11.52 -7.13 -5.84
C LEU A 216 12.82 -7.40 -6.60
N TYR A 217 13.74 -8.20 -6.04
CA TYR A 217 14.94 -8.65 -6.74
C TYR A 217 14.61 -9.47 -7.98
N ILE A 218 13.63 -10.39 -7.90
CA ILE A 218 13.17 -11.17 -9.06
C ILE A 218 12.61 -10.22 -10.12
N ALA A 219 11.72 -9.29 -9.74
CA ALA A 219 11.14 -8.32 -10.66
C ALA A 219 12.24 -7.51 -11.39
N ARG A 220 13.29 -7.11 -10.68
CA ARG A 220 14.42 -6.36 -11.25
C ARG A 220 15.14 -7.12 -12.36
N THR A 221 15.20 -8.45 -12.31
CA THR A 221 15.87 -9.26 -13.35
C THR A 221 15.16 -9.22 -14.70
N PHE A 222 13.87 -8.82 -14.74
CA PHE A 222 13.14 -8.71 -15.99
C PHE A 222 13.63 -7.50 -16.77
N THR A 223 13.90 -7.70 -18.05
CA THR A 223 14.38 -6.66 -18.97
C THR A 223 13.32 -6.40 -20.03
N PHE A 224 13.12 -5.13 -20.35
CA PHE A 224 12.14 -4.69 -21.35
C PHE A 224 12.83 -3.87 -22.44
N ALA A 225 12.26 -3.82 -23.63
CA ALA A 225 12.81 -3.02 -24.73
C ALA A 225 12.93 -1.53 -24.37
N GLU A 226 12.07 -1.04 -23.47
CA GLU A 226 12.05 0.32 -22.93
C GLU A 226 13.18 0.62 -21.93
N ASP A 227 13.89 -0.41 -21.43
CA ASP A 227 15.04 -0.28 -20.52
C ASP A 227 16.32 0.17 -21.26
N GLY A 228 16.25 0.42 -22.57
CA GLY A 228 17.36 0.79 -23.45
C GLY A 228 17.92 2.20 -23.22
N ILE A 229 18.75 2.36 -22.19
CA ILE A 229 20.19 2.71 -22.21
C ILE A 229 20.68 2.56 -20.76
N PRO A 230 21.66 1.69 -20.47
CA PRO A 230 22.25 1.61 -19.14
C PRO A 230 22.86 2.96 -18.74
N SER A 231 22.47 3.48 -17.57
CA SER A 231 23.06 4.68 -16.96
C SER A 231 24.56 4.54 -16.64
N SER A 232 25.15 3.36 -16.80
CA SER A 232 26.59 3.12 -16.73
C SER A 232 27.39 3.65 -17.94
N VAL A 233 26.73 4.10 -19.01
CA VAL A 233 27.41 4.70 -20.19
C VAL A 233 27.49 6.23 -20.11
N GLN A 234 26.74 6.90 -19.23
CA GLN A 234 26.71 8.38 -19.12
C GLN A 234 27.79 8.99 -18.21
N LYS A 235 28.81 8.22 -17.79
CA LYS A 235 29.86 8.71 -16.86
C LYS A 235 31.28 8.71 -17.42
N LYS A 236 31.43 8.75 -18.73
CA LYS A 236 32.69 9.07 -19.41
C LYS A 236 32.41 9.90 -20.66
N GLU A 237 32.29 11.20 -20.46
CA GLU A 237 32.70 12.26 -21.39
C GLU A 237 32.82 13.57 -20.60
#